data_AF-A0A9P0ZRK6-F1
#
_entry.id   AF-A0A9P0ZRK6-F1
#
_cell.length_a   1.000
_cell.length_b   1.000
_cell.length_c   1.000
_cell.angle_alpha   90.00
_cell.angle_beta   90.00
_cell.angle_gamma   90.00
#
_symmetry.space_group_name_H-M   'P 1'
#
loop_
_entity.id
_entity.type
_entity.pdbx_description
1 polymer ?
#
loop_
_entity_poly.entity_id
_entity_poly.type
_entity_poly.pdbx_seq_one_letter_code
_entity_poly.pdbx_strand_id
1 'polypeptide(L)'
;MAVSAASPATLAHRFLPRNCDRKSVQFYSLVKYPPRRRAIFCNFDAIEFEERMSPNEVKKEMEQCYELIHRLGRGVVYLGSSRVGPDHPHYTHAFELGREVAALLDCTSWSGVGPGLMDAVTQGALQAGKAVGGFRIGKEAGEWTATKFHPYLPSETYLTCRFFSARKHGLVDAAVRTSSGSGLDKTAVVALPGGIGTLDEVFELMALIQLDRIGSLRPVPFLLMNYDSFYSKLLDFLHDCENFGTISHGEAASLWKVCNNNTEALTYLSEFYGISH
;
A
#
# COMPACT_ATOMS: atom_id res chain seq x y z
N MET A 1 62.41 -54.78 19.37
CA MET A 1 62.44 -54.13 20.70
C MET A 1 61.60 -52.85 20.62
N ALA A 2 60.94 -52.46 21.71
CA ALA A 2 60.11 -51.24 21.82
C ALA A 2 61.01 -49.98 22.13
N VAL A 3 60.57 -48.72 22.31
CA VAL A 3 59.41 -48.14 23.04
C VAL A 3 59.13 -46.67 22.59
N SER A 4 57.85 -46.25 22.61
CA SER A 4 57.18 -44.91 22.86
C SER A 4 57.93 -43.55 22.62
N ALA A 5 57.29 -42.39 22.39
CA ALA A 5 55.89 -41.90 22.49
C ALA A 5 55.66 -40.76 21.43
N ALA A 6 54.56 -39.98 21.31
CA ALA A 6 53.32 -39.80 22.08
C ALA A 6 52.11 -39.49 21.11
N SER A 7 51.15 -38.61 21.46
CA SER A 7 49.94 -38.34 20.64
C SER A 7 49.33 -36.92 20.86
N PRO A 8 48.63 -36.29 19.88
CA PRO A 8 48.11 -34.92 19.97
C PRO A 8 46.66 -34.80 20.47
N ALA A 9 46.23 -33.58 20.81
CA ALA A 9 44.87 -33.28 21.30
C ALA A 9 44.01 -32.56 20.24
N THR A 10 42.74 -32.97 20.14
CA THR A 10 41.71 -32.37 19.25
C THR A 10 40.48 -32.03 20.10
N LEU A 11 39.93 -30.81 19.94
CA LEU A 11 38.81 -30.33 20.73
C LEU A 11 37.46 -30.56 20.01
N ALA A 12 36.53 -31.27 20.66
CA ALA A 12 35.15 -31.41 20.22
C ALA A 12 34.21 -31.52 21.43
N HIS A 13 33.12 -30.75 21.46
CA HIS A 13 32.15 -30.73 22.57
C HIS A 13 30.75 -31.14 22.11
N ARG A 14 30.06 -32.00 22.87
CA ARG A 14 28.62 -32.30 22.72
C ARG A 14 28.00 -32.89 24.00
N PHE A 15 26.70 -32.56 24.22
CA PHE A 15 25.69 -33.16 25.14
C PHE A 15 25.67 -32.85 26.67
N LEU A 16 24.70 -31.98 27.07
CA LEU A 16 23.48 -32.18 27.94
C LEU A 16 23.45 -33.22 29.11
N PRO A 17 22.46 -33.21 30.05
CA PRO A 17 21.66 -32.13 30.73
C PRO A 17 21.42 -32.37 32.27
N ARG A 18 20.66 -31.51 33.00
CA ARG A 18 19.76 -31.87 34.17
C ARG A 18 18.90 -30.71 34.73
N ASN A 19 17.89 -31.04 35.56
CA ASN A 19 16.75 -30.21 36.06
C ASN A 19 16.81 -29.85 37.58
N CYS A 20 15.83 -29.04 38.05
CA CYS A 20 15.52 -28.58 39.43
C CYS A 20 16.40 -27.42 39.99
N ASP A 21 15.91 -26.52 40.89
CA ASP A 21 14.70 -26.54 41.72
C ASP A 21 14.15 -25.12 42.10
N ARG A 22 13.00 -25.05 42.78
CA ARG A 22 12.35 -23.82 43.33
C ARG A 22 13.09 -23.22 44.54
N LYS A 23 13.03 -21.88 44.71
CA LYS A 23 12.62 -21.22 45.99
C LYS A 23 12.41 -19.70 45.90
N SER A 24 11.64 -19.19 46.87
CA SER A 24 11.10 -17.84 47.03
C SER A 24 12.06 -16.83 47.68
N VAL A 25 11.84 -15.52 47.45
CA VAL A 25 12.43 -14.42 48.24
C VAL A 25 11.34 -13.39 48.59
N GLN A 26 11.44 -12.79 49.78
CA GLN A 26 10.37 -12.04 50.46
C GLN A 26 10.30 -10.53 50.12
N PHE A 27 9.15 -9.94 50.44
CA PHE A 27 8.93 -8.50 50.54
C PHE A 27 9.84 -7.82 51.59
N TYR A 28 10.26 -6.59 51.29
CA TYR A 28 10.59 -5.56 52.28
C TYR A 28 9.84 -4.26 51.96
N SER A 29 9.54 -3.46 52.98
CA SER A 29 8.54 -2.39 52.91
C SER A 29 9.10 -0.97 53.14
N LEU A 30 8.33 0.00 52.63
CA LEU A 30 8.23 1.40 53.11
C LEU A 30 9.45 2.34 52.99
N VAL A 31 9.33 3.28 52.04
CA VAL A 31 9.64 4.70 52.27
C VAL A 31 8.45 5.53 51.75
N LYS A 32 7.96 6.50 52.54
CA LYS A 32 6.85 7.39 52.18
C LYS A 32 7.37 8.80 51.83
N TYR A 33 6.92 9.36 50.70
CA TYR A 33 6.94 10.80 50.42
C TYR A 33 5.64 11.22 49.69
N PRO A 34 5.16 12.46 49.85
CA PRO A 34 3.82 12.88 49.40
C PRO A 34 3.75 13.29 47.92
N PRO A 35 2.56 13.29 47.30
CA PRO A 35 2.42 13.47 45.85
C PRO A 35 2.30 14.94 45.43
N ARG A 36 3.14 15.37 44.48
CA ARG A 36 2.86 16.53 43.59
C ARG A 36 3.46 16.33 42.19
N ARG A 37 2.69 15.70 41.30
CA ARG A 37 2.73 15.99 39.86
C ARG A 37 1.29 16.04 39.35
N ARG A 38 0.94 17.10 38.62
CA ARG A 38 -0.28 17.12 37.81
C ARG A 38 -0.13 16.03 36.77
N ALA A 39 -0.93 14.98 36.85
CA ALA A 39 -1.12 14.08 35.73
C ALA A 39 -1.85 14.88 34.64
N ILE A 40 -1.16 15.16 33.54
CA ILE A 40 -1.85 15.48 32.28
C ILE A 40 -2.46 14.16 31.84
N PHE A 41 -3.76 14.01 32.08
CA PHE A 41 -4.54 12.94 31.45
C PHE A 41 -4.63 13.26 29.96
N CYS A 42 -3.64 12.79 29.20
CA CYS A 42 -3.94 12.40 27.83
C CYS A 42 -4.84 11.17 27.93
N ASN A 43 -6.09 11.29 27.48
CA ASN A 43 -6.86 10.11 27.12
C ASN A 43 -6.14 9.42 25.96
N PHE A 44 -5.26 8.50 26.30
CA PHE A 44 -4.91 7.41 25.41
C PHE A 44 -6.14 6.50 25.40
N ASP A 45 -7.12 6.84 24.54
CA ASP A 45 -8.20 5.92 24.23
C ASP A 45 -7.52 4.68 23.66
N ALA A 46 -7.49 3.63 24.48
CA ALA A 46 -6.81 2.37 24.18
C ALA A 46 -7.62 1.67 23.09
N ILE A 47 -7.32 2.01 21.84
CA ILE A 47 -7.86 1.31 20.68
C ILE A 47 -7.33 -0.10 20.75
N GLU A 48 -8.21 -1.01 21.14
CA GLU A 48 -7.94 -2.43 21.20
C GLU A 48 -7.43 -2.87 19.83
N PHE A 49 -6.20 -3.40 19.82
CA PHE A 49 -5.77 -4.26 18.74
C PHE A 49 -6.64 -5.52 18.86
N GLU A 50 -7.80 -5.52 18.20
CA GLU A 50 -8.70 -6.67 18.18
C GLU A 50 -7.89 -7.92 17.80
N GLU A 51 -7.89 -8.91 18.69
CA GLU A 51 -7.09 -10.10 18.51
C GLU A 51 -7.54 -10.84 17.24
N ARG A 52 -6.58 -11.41 16.50
CA ARG A 52 -6.87 -12.12 15.25
C ARG A 52 -7.41 -13.51 15.59
N MET A 53 -8.73 -13.63 15.70
CA MET A 53 -9.37 -14.86 16.19
C MET A 53 -9.44 -15.97 15.14
N SER A 54 -9.47 -15.64 13.84
CA SER A 54 -9.56 -16.64 12.78
C SER A 54 -9.07 -16.16 11.41
N PRO A 55 -8.42 -17.02 10.58
CA PRO A 55 -8.15 -16.70 9.18
C PRO A 55 -9.44 -16.45 8.36
N ASN A 56 -10.59 -16.94 8.82
CA ASN A 56 -11.89 -16.71 8.18
C ASN A 56 -12.28 -15.22 8.17
N GLU A 57 -11.79 -14.43 9.12
CA GLU A 57 -12.04 -12.98 9.18
C GLU A 57 -11.36 -12.26 8.00
N VAL A 58 -10.11 -12.65 7.67
CA VAL A 58 -9.38 -12.10 6.51
C VAL A 58 -10.05 -12.54 5.21
N LYS A 59 -10.44 -13.83 5.11
CA LYS A 59 -11.17 -14.37 3.96
C LYS A 59 -12.45 -13.57 3.69
N LYS A 60 -13.25 -13.34 4.73
CA LYS A 60 -14.50 -12.58 4.63
C LYS A 60 -14.28 -11.14 4.18
N GLU A 61 -13.24 -10.47 4.68
CA GLU A 61 -12.93 -9.10 4.26
C GLU A 61 -12.45 -9.05 2.80
N MET A 62 -11.71 -10.06 2.32
CA MET A 62 -11.35 -10.21 0.90
C MET A 62 -12.58 -10.50 0.01
N GLU A 63 -13.53 -11.32 0.47
CA GLU A 63 -14.81 -11.54 -0.22
C GLU A 63 -15.58 -10.23 -0.38
N GLN A 64 -15.63 -9.41 0.66
CA GLN A 64 -16.25 -8.07 0.61
C GLN A 64 -15.54 -7.11 -0.35
N CYS A 65 -14.20 -7.19 -0.47
CA CYS A 65 -13.46 -6.45 -1.50
C CYS A 65 -13.92 -6.86 -2.91
N TYR A 66 -13.99 -8.16 -3.20
CA TYR A 66 -14.46 -8.68 -4.49
C TYR A 66 -15.90 -8.25 -4.80
N GLU A 67 -16.82 -8.30 -3.83
CA GLU A 67 -18.21 -7.86 -4.00
C GLU A 67 -18.33 -6.36 -4.31
N LEU A 68 -17.49 -5.53 -3.68
CA LEU A 68 -17.42 -4.09 -3.95
C LEU A 68 -16.89 -3.81 -5.36
N ILE A 69 -15.82 -4.49 -5.78
CA ILE A 69 -15.21 -4.34 -7.12
C ILE A 69 -16.15 -4.85 -8.21
N HIS A 70 -16.83 -5.98 -7.99
CA HIS A 70 -17.82 -6.50 -8.94
C HIS A 70 -19.02 -5.54 -9.10
N ARG A 71 -19.42 -4.84 -8.03
CA ARG A 71 -20.53 -3.87 -8.08
C ARG A 71 -20.14 -2.56 -8.78
N LEU A 72 -18.97 -2.02 -8.46
CA LEU A 72 -18.53 -0.71 -8.98
C LEU A 72 -17.76 -0.81 -10.31
N GLY A 73 -17.28 -2.00 -10.68
CA GLY A 73 -16.41 -2.19 -11.83
C GLY A 73 -14.93 -1.86 -11.53
N ARG A 74 -14.04 -2.55 -12.25
CA ARG A 74 -12.59 -2.28 -12.25
C ARG A 74 -12.31 -0.95 -12.95
N GLY A 75 -11.14 -0.35 -12.67
CA GLY A 75 -10.79 0.94 -13.26
C GLY A 75 -9.40 1.42 -12.85
N VAL A 76 -9.26 2.72 -12.59
CA VAL A 76 -7.95 3.32 -12.25
C VAL A 76 -7.75 3.36 -10.75
N VAL A 77 -6.67 2.77 -10.27
CA VAL A 77 -6.25 2.79 -8.88
C VAL A 77 -5.19 3.86 -8.67
N TYR A 78 -5.48 4.82 -7.80
CA TYR A 78 -4.59 5.92 -7.45
C TYR A 78 -3.96 5.69 -6.08
N LEU A 79 -2.63 5.72 -6.06
CA LEU A 79 -1.79 5.59 -4.87
C LEU A 79 -1.14 6.95 -4.61
N GLY A 80 -1.13 7.47 -3.38
CA GLY A 80 -0.56 8.80 -3.14
C GLY A 80 -0.48 9.21 -1.68
N SER A 81 0.17 10.35 -1.42
CA SER A 81 0.36 10.86 -0.06
C SER A 81 -0.95 11.26 0.63
N SER A 82 -1.18 10.73 1.83
CA SER A 82 -2.24 11.16 2.75
C SER A 82 -1.95 12.49 3.47
N ARG A 83 -0.83 13.15 3.18
CA ARG A 83 -0.36 14.35 3.90
C ARG A 83 -0.22 15.61 3.03
N VAL A 84 -0.29 15.48 1.71
CA VAL A 84 -0.19 16.62 0.79
C VAL A 84 -1.59 17.21 0.62
N GLY A 85 -1.84 18.33 1.31
CA GLY A 85 -3.15 19.00 1.35
C GLY A 85 -3.43 19.96 0.18
N PRO A 86 -4.61 20.59 0.15
CA PRO A 86 -5.09 21.43 -0.97
C PRO A 86 -4.20 22.61 -1.36
N ASP A 87 -3.42 23.16 -0.43
CA ASP A 87 -2.53 24.30 -0.68
C ASP A 87 -1.26 23.93 -1.48
N HIS A 88 -1.04 22.63 -1.77
CA HIS A 88 0.14 22.13 -2.46
C HIS A 88 -0.15 21.85 -3.96
N PRO A 89 0.68 22.29 -4.92
CA PRO A 89 0.42 22.11 -6.36
C PRO A 89 0.10 20.68 -6.80
N HIS A 90 0.79 19.67 -6.25
CA HIS A 90 0.46 18.25 -6.50
C HIS A 90 -0.99 17.86 -6.16
N TYR A 91 -1.67 18.52 -5.21
CA TYR A 91 -3.09 18.26 -4.93
C TYR A 91 -3.95 18.72 -6.11
N THR A 92 -3.70 19.92 -6.64
CA THR A 92 -4.36 20.42 -7.86
C THR A 92 -4.09 19.51 -9.05
N HIS A 93 -2.82 19.13 -9.30
CA HIS A 93 -2.48 18.22 -10.39
C HIS A 93 -3.15 16.86 -10.24
N ALA A 94 -3.23 16.30 -9.02
CA ALA A 94 -3.91 15.04 -8.75
C ALA A 94 -5.43 15.13 -8.95
N PHE A 95 -6.05 16.23 -8.54
CA PHE A 95 -7.47 16.50 -8.78
C PHE A 95 -7.79 16.57 -10.28
N GLU A 96 -7.00 17.33 -11.03
CA GLU A 96 -7.15 17.47 -12.49
C GLU A 96 -6.93 16.12 -13.20
N LEU A 97 -5.88 15.39 -12.82
CA LEU A 97 -5.60 14.05 -13.37
C LEU A 97 -6.74 13.07 -13.10
N GLY A 98 -7.24 13.03 -11.85
CA GLY A 98 -8.35 12.15 -11.46
C GLY A 98 -9.61 12.43 -12.27
N ARG A 99 -9.93 13.71 -12.50
CA ARG A 99 -11.04 14.15 -13.35
C ARG A 99 -10.85 13.74 -14.82
N GLU A 100 -9.68 14.03 -15.38
CA GLU A 100 -9.38 13.88 -16.81
C GLU A 100 -9.26 12.40 -17.19
N VAL A 101 -8.59 11.59 -16.37
CA VAL A 101 -8.48 10.14 -16.58
C VAL A 101 -9.83 9.45 -16.40
N ALA A 102 -10.65 9.85 -15.42
CA ALA A 102 -12.00 9.30 -15.25
C ALA A 102 -12.90 9.63 -16.46
N ALA A 103 -12.79 10.84 -17.01
CA ALA A 103 -13.50 11.23 -18.23
C ALA A 103 -13.01 10.46 -19.48
N LEU A 104 -11.69 10.31 -19.64
CA LEU A 104 -11.05 9.62 -20.78
C LEU A 104 -11.36 8.11 -20.80
N LEU A 105 -11.23 7.45 -19.64
CA LEU A 105 -11.35 6.01 -19.57
C LEU A 105 -12.77 5.51 -19.30
N ASP A 106 -13.67 6.36 -18.77
CA ASP A 106 -15.05 5.99 -18.44
C ASP A 106 -15.15 4.76 -17.51
N CYS A 107 -14.32 4.75 -16.48
CA CYS A 107 -14.21 3.68 -15.50
C CYS A 107 -14.14 4.22 -14.07
N THR A 108 -14.30 3.33 -13.10
CA THR A 108 -14.29 3.69 -11.67
C THR A 108 -12.91 4.13 -11.20
N SER A 109 -12.86 5.23 -10.45
CA SER A 109 -11.62 5.71 -9.81
C SER A 109 -11.52 5.19 -8.39
N TRP A 110 -10.49 4.39 -8.14
CA TRP A 110 -10.24 3.68 -6.89
C TRP A 110 -9.10 4.34 -6.12
N SER A 111 -9.21 4.46 -4.80
CA SER A 111 -8.11 4.90 -3.94
C SER A 111 -8.20 4.31 -2.54
N GLY A 112 -7.24 4.67 -1.66
CA GLY A 112 -7.36 4.39 -0.24
C GLY A 112 -8.47 5.18 0.49
N VAL A 113 -9.15 6.11 -0.19
CA VAL A 113 -10.17 7.06 0.33
C VAL A 113 -9.79 7.67 1.68
N GLY A 114 -8.51 8.06 1.75
CA GLY A 114 -7.93 8.89 2.79
C GLY A 114 -7.81 10.35 2.37
N PRO A 115 -7.32 11.22 3.27
CA PRO A 115 -7.03 12.62 2.95
C PRO A 115 -5.90 12.78 1.92
N GLY A 116 -5.60 14.01 1.54
CA GLY A 116 -4.47 14.36 0.67
C GLY A 116 -4.71 13.99 -0.79
N LEU A 117 -3.71 13.41 -1.46
CA LEU A 117 -3.80 13.13 -2.90
C LEU A 117 -4.86 12.07 -3.26
N MET A 118 -5.20 11.18 -2.33
CA MET A 118 -6.31 10.21 -2.50
C MET A 118 -7.68 10.90 -2.50
N ASP A 119 -7.83 11.94 -1.68
CA ASP A 119 -9.03 12.78 -1.67
C ASP A 119 -9.09 13.65 -2.93
N ALA A 120 -7.95 14.22 -3.37
CA ALA A 120 -7.88 15.01 -4.61
C ALA A 120 -8.40 14.25 -5.84
N VAL A 121 -7.89 13.03 -6.10
CA VAL A 121 -8.35 12.21 -7.23
C VAL A 121 -9.81 11.77 -7.09
N THR A 122 -10.27 11.51 -5.86
CA THR A 122 -11.66 11.12 -5.58
C THR A 122 -12.60 12.29 -5.90
N GLN A 123 -12.28 13.51 -5.48
CA GLN A 123 -13.06 14.70 -5.82
C GLN A 123 -13.00 15.03 -7.32
N GLY A 124 -11.85 14.82 -7.97
CA GLY A 124 -11.70 14.99 -9.42
C GLY A 124 -12.61 14.06 -10.22
N ALA A 125 -12.59 12.76 -9.89
CA ALA A 125 -13.46 11.76 -10.51
C ALA A 125 -14.97 12.02 -10.26
N LEU A 126 -15.33 12.48 -9.06
CA LEU A 126 -16.69 12.93 -8.76
C LEU A 126 -17.08 14.18 -9.57
N GLN A 127 -16.18 15.15 -9.78
CA GLN A 127 -16.44 16.29 -10.67
C GLN A 127 -16.66 15.86 -12.13
N ALA A 128 -15.99 14.79 -12.58
CA ALA A 128 -16.23 14.18 -13.89
C ALA A 128 -17.56 13.39 -13.98
N GLY A 129 -18.33 13.29 -12.89
CA GLY A 129 -19.57 12.52 -12.84
C GLY A 129 -19.36 11.01 -12.92
N LYS A 130 -18.17 10.51 -12.56
CA LYS A 130 -17.80 9.09 -12.65
C LYS A 130 -17.85 8.41 -11.28
N ALA A 131 -17.95 7.08 -11.33
CA ALA A 131 -17.96 6.26 -10.12
C ALA A 131 -16.61 6.32 -9.39
N VAL A 132 -16.67 6.26 -8.06
CA VAL A 132 -15.50 6.19 -7.19
C VAL A 132 -15.61 4.99 -6.25
N GLY A 133 -14.47 4.35 -5.97
CA GLY A 133 -14.36 3.18 -5.11
C GLY A 133 -13.25 3.36 -4.07
N GLY A 134 -13.38 2.71 -2.90
CA GLY A 134 -12.45 2.94 -1.79
C GLY A 134 -12.13 1.75 -0.92
N PHE A 135 -10.85 1.61 -0.55
CA PHE A 135 -10.39 0.68 0.50
C PHE A 135 -9.72 1.47 1.62
N ARG A 136 -10.51 1.82 2.63
CA ARG A 136 -10.08 2.64 3.78
C ARG A 136 -9.44 1.78 4.86
N ILE A 137 -8.64 2.37 5.73
CA ILE A 137 -8.07 1.71 6.91
C ILE A 137 -8.23 2.60 8.15
N GLY A 138 -8.37 2.00 9.34
CA GLY A 138 -8.70 2.75 10.57
C GLY A 138 -7.63 3.74 11.04
N LYS A 139 -6.38 3.63 10.58
CA LYS A 139 -5.28 4.54 10.92
C LYS A 139 -4.53 4.97 9.67
N GLU A 140 -4.51 6.28 9.41
CA GLU A 140 -3.94 6.86 8.19
C GLU A 140 -3.22 8.17 8.51
N ALA A 141 -2.18 8.52 7.75
CA ALA A 141 -1.24 9.62 8.03
C ALA A 141 -0.52 9.60 9.42
N GLY A 142 -0.91 8.73 10.34
CA GLY A 142 -0.48 8.68 11.74
C GLY A 142 -1.63 8.83 12.73
N GLU A 143 -2.78 9.30 12.26
CA GLU A 143 -3.99 9.58 13.02
C GLU A 143 -5.02 8.46 12.88
N TRP A 144 -5.85 8.27 13.90
CA TRP A 144 -6.96 7.34 13.84
C TRP A 144 -8.17 8.01 13.21
N THR A 145 -8.86 7.32 12.31
CA THR A 145 -10.10 7.82 11.72
C THR A 145 -11.17 7.88 12.81
N ALA A 146 -11.58 9.08 13.22
CA ALA A 146 -12.59 9.27 14.28
C ALA A 146 -13.93 8.57 13.98
N THR A 147 -14.20 8.28 12.71
CA THR A 147 -15.39 7.57 12.22
C THR A 147 -15.00 6.39 11.32
N LYS A 148 -15.74 5.27 11.44
CA LYS A 148 -15.71 4.18 10.45
C LYS A 148 -16.25 4.62 9.07
N PHE A 149 -16.99 5.73 9.03
CA PHE A 149 -17.55 6.34 7.83
C PHE A 149 -16.62 7.39 7.19
N HIS A 150 -16.68 7.52 5.87
CA HIS A 150 -16.02 8.57 5.10
C HIS A 150 -16.81 9.90 5.21
N PRO A 151 -16.18 11.10 5.18
CA PRO A 151 -16.88 12.36 5.40
C PRO A 151 -17.98 12.71 4.38
N TYR A 152 -17.82 12.30 3.12
CA TYR A 152 -18.75 12.66 2.03
C TYR A 152 -19.08 11.53 1.04
N LEU A 153 -18.45 10.35 1.16
CA LEU A 153 -18.72 9.25 0.24
C LEU A 153 -19.89 8.39 0.77
N PRO A 154 -20.79 7.90 -0.10
CA PRO A 154 -21.81 6.94 0.30
C PRO A 154 -21.17 5.63 0.78
N SER A 155 -21.72 5.03 1.84
CA SER A 155 -21.17 3.83 2.49
C SER A 155 -21.03 2.60 1.58
N GLU A 156 -21.80 2.56 0.50
CA GLU A 156 -21.80 1.52 -0.52
C GLU A 156 -20.66 1.64 -1.55
N THR A 157 -19.88 2.74 -1.50
CA THR A 157 -18.76 2.99 -2.42
C THR A 157 -17.39 2.61 -1.86
N TYR A 158 -17.27 2.32 -0.56
CA TYR A 158 -16.00 1.95 0.06
C TYR A 158 -16.15 0.85 1.12
N LEU A 159 -15.05 0.16 1.40
CA LEU A 159 -14.90 -0.76 2.52
C LEU A 159 -13.86 -0.19 3.50
N THR A 160 -14.19 -0.12 4.78
CA THR A 160 -13.20 0.17 5.85
C THR A 160 -12.59 -1.14 6.31
N CYS A 161 -11.45 -1.50 5.72
CA CYS A 161 -10.70 -2.72 6.00
C CYS A 161 -10.09 -2.69 7.41
N ARG A 162 -10.23 -3.78 8.17
CA ARG A 162 -9.46 -4.04 9.40
C ARG A 162 -8.10 -4.65 9.08
N PHE A 163 -8.01 -5.42 7.99
CA PHE A 163 -6.81 -6.11 7.57
C PHE A 163 -6.12 -5.41 6.41
N PHE A 164 -4.88 -4.98 6.62
CA PHE A 164 -4.07 -4.38 5.56
C PHE A 164 -3.89 -5.31 4.36
N SER A 165 -3.84 -6.63 4.55
CA SER A 165 -3.79 -7.62 3.47
C SER A 165 -5.06 -7.63 2.59
N ALA A 166 -6.24 -7.38 3.16
CA ALA A 166 -7.49 -7.29 2.39
C ALA A 166 -7.59 -5.94 1.66
N ARG A 167 -7.09 -4.85 2.27
CA ARG A 167 -6.95 -3.53 1.61
C ARG A 167 -6.05 -3.62 0.38
N LYS A 168 -4.83 -4.15 0.54
CA LYS A 168 -3.85 -4.33 -0.55
C LYS A 168 -4.43 -5.19 -1.67
N HIS A 169 -5.03 -6.32 -1.32
CA HIS A 169 -5.70 -7.19 -2.28
C HIS A 169 -6.83 -6.49 -3.04
N GLY A 170 -7.68 -5.70 -2.36
CA GLY A 170 -8.74 -4.93 -3.01
C GLY A 170 -8.20 -3.87 -3.99
N LEU A 171 -7.14 -3.14 -3.62
CA LEU A 171 -6.49 -2.17 -4.51
C LEU A 171 -5.87 -2.85 -5.74
N VAL A 172 -5.16 -3.98 -5.57
CA VAL A 172 -4.63 -4.76 -6.70
C VAL A 172 -5.76 -5.25 -7.60
N ASP A 173 -6.79 -5.89 -7.03
CA ASP A 173 -7.87 -6.49 -7.81
C ASP A 173 -8.70 -5.44 -8.56
N ALA A 174 -8.85 -4.22 -8.03
CA ALA A 174 -9.55 -3.12 -8.70
C ALA A 174 -8.87 -2.64 -10.00
N ALA A 175 -7.55 -2.83 -10.15
CA ALA A 175 -6.79 -2.48 -11.37
C ALA A 175 -6.55 -3.65 -12.34
N VAL A 176 -6.69 -4.91 -11.90
CA VAL A 176 -6.42 -6.08 -12.75
C VAL A 176 -7.41 -6.15 -13.92
N ARG A 177 -6.89 -6.38 -15.14
CA ARG A 177 -7.70 -6.55 -16.36
C ARG A 177 -8.08 -8.01 -16.56
N THR A 178 -9.35 -8.27 -16.83
CA THR A 178 -9.85 -9.65 -17.00
C THR A 178 -10.11 -9.98 -18.47
N SER A 179 -10.05 -11.28 -18.81
CA SER A 179 -10.47 -11.78 -20.14
C SER A 179 -11.93 -12.25 -20.17
N SER A 180 -12.60 -12.29 -19.02
CA SER A 180 -13.97 -12.83 -18.86
C SER A 180 -15.06 -11.77 -18.98
N GLY A 181 -14.70 -10.48 -18.96
CA GLY A 181 -15.59 -9.37 -19.29
C GLY A 181 -15.75 -9.13 -20.79
N SER A 182 -16.48 -8.09 -21.17
CA SER A 182 -16.79 -7.69 -22.56
C SER A 182 -15.59 -7.23 -23.40
N GLY A 183 -14.36 -7.51 -22.98
CA GLY A 183 -13.12 -7.08 -23.61
C GLY A 183 -12.72 -5.64 -23.34
N LEU A 184 -13.59 -4.83 -22.72
CA LEU A 184 -13.49 -3.37 -22.62
C LEU A 184 -12.82 -2.83 -21.34
N ASP A 185 -12.35 -3.66 -20.41
CA ASP A 185 -11.73 -3.22 -19.15
C ASP A 185 -10.56 -2.24 -19.40
N LYS A 186 -10.85 -0.94 -19.24
CA LYS A 186 -9.90 0.16 -19.16
C LYS A 186 -9.55 0.36 -17.69
N THR A 187 -8.31 0.04 -17.32
CA THR A 187 -7.81 0.12 -15.95
C THR A 187 -6.42 0.71 -15.96
N ALA A 188 -5.96 1.22 -14.84
CA ALA A 188 -4.57 1.62 -14.67
C ALA A 188 -4.20 1.64 -13.20
N VAL A 189 -2.92 1.73 -12.93
CA VAL A 189 -2.38 2.17 -11.64
C VAL A 189 -1.71 3.52 -11.89
N VAL A 190 -1.96 4.49 -11.01
CA VAL A 190 -1.31 5.80 -11.03
C VAL A 190 -0.71 6.05 -9.65
N ALA A 191 0.63 6.06 -9.57
CA ALA A 191 1.38 6.40 -8.38
C ALA A 191 1.72 7.89 -8.38
N LEU A 192 1.01 8.65 -7.56
CA LEU A 192 1.22 10.06 -7.26
C LEU A 192 2.28 10.21 -6.15
N PRO A 193 2.93 11.39 -6.03
CA PRO A 193 3.89 11.68 -4.96
C PRO A 193 3.44 11.20 -3.57
N GLY A 194 4.27 10.38 -2.93
CA GLY A 194 3.84 9.49 -1.86
C GLY A 194 4.89 9.17 -0.81
N GLY A 195 4.43 8.62 0.31
CA GLY A 195 5.30 8.17 1.41
C GLY A 195 5.42 6.64 1.47
N ILE A 196 5.82 6.12 2.63
CA ILE A 196 6.02 4.67 2.86
C ILE A 196 4.81 3.82 2.41
N GLY A 197 3.57 4.23 2.69
CA GLY A 197 2.38 3.49 2.26
C GLY A 197 2.25 3.40 0.73
N THR A 198 2.43 4.53 0.04
CA THR A 198 2.45 4.58 -1.42
C THR A 198 3.58 3.73 -1.99
N LEU A 199 4.77 3.74 -1.39
CA LEU A 199 5.90 2.92 -1.83
C LEU A 199 5.66 1.42 -1.60
N ASP A 200 4.99 1.02 -0.52
CA ASP A 200 4.60 -0.38 -0.25
C ASP A 200 3.60 -0.91 -1.29
N GLU A 201 2.63 -0.09 -1.69
CA GLU A 201 1.66 -0.41 -2.76
C GLU A 201 2.34 -0.42 -4.15
N VAL A 202 3.24 0.54 -4.41
CA VAL A 202 4.04 0.61 -5.65
C VAL A 202 4.94 -0.61 -5.82
N PHE A 203 5.72 -0.98 -4.80
CA PHE A 203 6.64 -2.12 -4.89
C PHE A 203 5.92 -3.47 -4.92
N GLU A 204 4.74 -3.59 -4.28
CA GLU A 204 3.89 -4.77 -4.46
C GLU A 204 3.46 -4.91 -5.93
N LEU A 205 2.99 -3.83 -6.57
CA LEU A 205 2.55 -3.88 -7.96
C LEU A 205 3.71 -4.14 -8.93
N MET A 206 4.88 -3.55 -8.72
CA MET A 206 6.10 -3.89 -9.47
C MET A 206 6.38 -5.40 -9.39
N ALA A 207 6.39 -5.98 -8.17
CA ALA A 207 6.64 -7.40 -7.97
C ALA A 207 5.54 -8.29 -8.60
N LEU A 208 4.27 -7.88 -8.55
CA LEU A 208 3.17 -8.62 -9.16
C LEU A 208 3.23 -8.62 -10.69
N ILE A 209 3.67 -7.54 -11.32
CA ILE A 209 3.92 -7.46 -12.77
C ILE A 209 5.14 -8.32 -13.12
N GLN A 210 6.26 -8.14 -12.40
CA GLN A 210 7.50 -8.90 -12.60
C GLN A 210 7.30 -10.42 -12.48
N LEU A 211 6.41 -10.87 -11.59
CA LEU A 211 6.09 -12.29 -11.38
C LEU A 211 4.97 -12.81 -12.30
N ASP A 212 4.54 -12.06 -13.32
CA ASP A 212 3.42 -12.38 -14.22
C ASP A 212 2.09 -12.67 -13.50
N ARG A 213 1.92 -12.18 -12.26
CA ARG A 213 0.68 -12.37 -11.47
C ARG A 213 -0.42 -11.42 -11.93
N ILE A 214 -0.04 -10.23 -12.39
CA ILE A 214 -0.92 -9.27 -13.07
C ILE A 214 -0.26 -8.86 -14.39
N GLY A 215 -1.05 -8.40 -15.38
CA GLY A 215 -0.50 -7.91 -16.65
C GLY A 215 -0.16 -8.98 -17.70
N SER A 216 0.18 -10.21 -17.30
CA SER A 216 0.75 -11.26 -18.18
C SER A 216 -0.09 -11.66 -19.40
N LEU A 217 -1.42 -11.74 -19.27
CA LEU A 217 -2.34 -11.96 -20.41
C LEU A 217 -2.91 -10.67 -20.99
N ARG A 218 -2.98 -9.61 -20.19
CA ARG A 218 -3.56 -8.29 -20.53
C ARG A 218 -2.79 -7.22 -19.74
N PRO A 219 -1.82 -6.52 -20.36
CA PRO A 219 -1.00 -5.54 -19.64
C PRO A 219 -1.86 -4.50 -18.93
N VAL A 220 -1.49 -4.17 -17.68
CA VAL A 220 -2.12 -3.12 -16.89
C VAL A 220 -1.20 -1.89 -16.97
N PRO A 221 -1.66 -0.75 -17.51
CA PRO A 221 -0.89 0.50 -17.47
C PRO A 221 -0.53 0.85 -16.02
N PHE A 222 0.76 1.01 -15.73
CA PHE A 222 1.24 1.50 -14.44
C PHE A 222 2.02 2.78 -14.68
N LEU A 223 1.53 3.90 -14.14
CA LEU A 223 2.11 5.22 -14.31
C LEU A 223 2.75 5.69 -12.99
N LEU A 224 3.96 6.23 -13.07
CA LEU A 224 4.66 6.89 -11.97
C LEU A 224 4.71 8.40 -12.25
N MET A 225 3.96 9.19 -11.47
CA MET A 225 3.83 10.62 -11.65
C MET A 225 5.00 11.35 -10.97
N ASN A 226 6.04 11.62 -11.74
CA ASN A 226 7.27 12.29 -11.33
C ASN A 226 7.14 13.82 -11.33
N TYR A 227 6.06 14.35 -10.75
CA TYR A 227 5.87 15.79 -10.62
C TYR A 227 7.06 16.42 -9.88
N ASP A 228 7.57 17.53 -10.40
CA ASP A 228 8.69 18.29 -9.81
C ASP A 228 9.92 17.41 -9.44
N SER A 229 10.15 16.34 -10.21
CA SER A 229 11.22 15.35 -9.99
C SER A 229 11.15 14.59 -8.65
N PHE A 230 9.96 14.49 -8.04
CA PHE A 230 9.74 13.84 -6.75
C PHE A 230 10.33 12.42 -6.66
N TYR A 231 10.20 11.63 -7.72
CA TYR A 231 10.67 10.25 -7.79
C TYR A 231 12.07 10.09 -8.39
N SER A 232 12.74 11.16 -8.86
CA SER A 232 14.06 11.03 -9.51
C SER A 232 15.08 10.29 -8.65
N LYS A 233 15.17 10.57 -7.34
CA LYS A 233 16.08 9.84 -6.43
C LYS A 233 15.72 8.37 -6.21
N LEU A 234 14.45 8.00 -6.39
CA LEU A 234 14.00 6.60 -6.36
C LEU A 234 14.41 5.89 -7.67
N LEU A 235 14.28 6.58 -8.80
CA LEU A 235 14.71 6.07 -10.10
C LEU A 235 16.23 5.90 -10.14
N ASP A 236 17.01 6.84 -9.61
CA ASP A 236 18.46 6.74 -9.44
C ASP A 236 18.83 5.51 -8.57
N PHE A 237 18.14 5.32 -7.44
CA PHE A 237 18.36 4.15 -6.56
C PHE A 237 18.03 2.81 -7.25
N LEU A 238 16.97 2.76 -8.06
CA LEU A 238 16.64 1.56 -8.83
C LEU A 238 17.65 1.28 -9.94
N HIS A 239 18.22 2.33 -10.55
CA HIS A 239 19.34 2.18 -11.48
C HIS A 239 20.61 1.67 -10.78
N ASP A 240 20.91 2.14 -9.57
CA ASP A 240 21.98 1.56 -8.75
C ASP A 240 21.72 0.09 -8.42
N CYS A 241 20.47 -0.33 -8.16
CA CYS A 241 20.12 -1.74 -8.01
C CYS A 241 20.38 -2.59 -9.28
N GLU A 242 20.22 -2.03 -10.49
CA GLU A 242 20.67 -2.69 -11.72
C GLU A 242 22.20 -2.84 -11.75
N ASN A 243 22.93 -1.78 -11.38
CA ASN A 243 24.40 -1.80 -11.31
C ASN A 243 24.96 -2.78 -10.25
N PHE A 244 24.24 -3.00 -9.15
CA PHE A 244 24.54 -4.03 -8.14
C PHE A 244 24.08 -5.45 -8.55
N GLY A 245 23.33 -5.60 -9.64
CA GLY A 245 22.80 -6.89 -10.09
C GLY A 245 21.65 -7.45 -9.24
N THR A 246 20.95 -6.60 -8.46
CA THR A 246 19.74 -7.00 -7.72
C THR A 246 18.46 -6.82 -8.54
N ILE A 247 18.54 -6.10 -9.66
CA ILE A 247 17.51 -5.94 -10.69
C ILE A 247 18.19 -6.17 -12.04
N SER A 248 17.50 -6.76 -13.03
CA SER A 248 18.06 -6.95 -14.37
C SER A 248 18.08 -5.63 -15.13
N HIS A 249 19.06 -5.39 -16.01
CA HIS A 249 19.17 -4.11 -16.70
C HIS A 249 17.92 -3.77 -17.53
N GLY A 250 17.31 -2.60 -17.27
CA GLY A 250 16.07 -2.15 -17.89
C GLY A 250 14.79 -2.80 -17.36
N GLU A 251 14.88 -3.75 -16.41
CA GLU A 251 13.71 -4.45 -15.85
C GLU A 251 12.80 -3.46 -15.11
N ALA A 252 13.34 -2.68 -14.17
CA ALA A 252 12.56 -1.68 -13.43
C ALA A 252 11.89 -0.65 -14.35
N ALA A 253 12.59 -0.21 -15.41
CA ALA A 253 12.07 0.73 -16.40
C ALA A 253 10.96 0.14 -17.29
N SER A 254 10.85 -1.19 -17.40
CA SER A 254 9.81 -1.86 -18.19
C SER A 254 8.49 -2.10 -17.43
N LEU A 255 8.51 -2.03 -16.09
CA LEU A 255 7.35 -2.28 -15.23
C LEU A 255 6.36 -1.12 -15.16
N TRP A 256 6.76 0.10 -15.54
CA TRP A 256 5.93 1.30 -15.47
C TRP A 256 6.25 2.33 -16.56
N LYS A 257 5.39 3.34 -16.69
CA LYS A 257 5.61 4.56 -17.46
C LYS A 257 5.84 5.73 -16.49
N VAL A 258 7.02 6.34 -16.54
CA VAL A 258 7.26 7.61 -15.84
C VAL A 258 6.62 8.75 -16.64
N CYS A 259 5.86 9.61 -15.96
CA CYS A 259 5.22 10.81 -16.52
C CYS A 259 5.51 12.02 -15.63
N ASN A 260 5.98 13.13 -16.21
CA ASN A 260 6.35 14.34 -15.46
C ASN A 260 5.18 15.32 -15.25
N ASN A 261 4.07 15.12 -15.95
CA ASN A 261 2.86 15.97 -15.91
C ASN A 261 1.61 15.18 -16.35
N ASN A 262 0.43 15.78 -16.18
CA ASN A 262 -0.85 15.15 -16.52
C ASN A 262 -0.99 14.85 -18.02
N THR A 263 -0.47 15.72 -18.89
CA THR A 263 -0.54 15.55 -20.34
C THR A 263 0.17 14.28 -20.80
N GLU A 264 1.39 14.01 -20.31
CA GLU A 264 2.13 12.76 -20.59
C GLU A 264 1.35 11.52 -20.14
N ALA A 265 0.66 11.58 -18.99
CA ALA A 265 -0.16 10.47 -18.50
C ALA A 265 -1.42 10.25 -19.36
N LEU A 266 -2.12 11.32 -19.75
CA LEU A 266 -3.32 11.25 -20.59
C LEU A 266 -2.98 10.76 -22.00
N THR A 267 -1.90 11.25 -22.61
CA THR A 267 -1.42 10.80 -23.92
C THR A 267 -1.03 9.31 -23.88
N TYR A 268 -0.29 8.88 -22.86
CA TYR A 268 0.05 7.45 -22.72
C TYR A 268 -1.19 6.57 -22.57
N LEU A 269 -2.19 7.00 -21.77
CA LEU A 269 -3.43 6.24 -21.59
C LEU A 269 -4.32 6.25 -22.84
N SER A 270 -4.39 7.36 -23.59
CA SER A 270 -5.16 7.41 -24.85
C SER A 270 -4.51 6.54 -25.93
N GLU A 271 -3.19 6.59 -26.08
CA GLU A 271 -2.42 5.72 -26.98
C GLU A 271 -2.58 4.24 -26.62
N PHE A 272 -2.38 3.88 -25.34
CA PHE A 272 -2.49 2.49 -24.86
C PHE A 272 -3.88 1.88 -25.13
N TYR A 273 -4.94 2.68 -25.02
CA TYR A 273 -6.31 2.25 -25.24
C TYR A 273 -6.89 2.55 -26.63
N GLY A 274 -6.11 3.16 -27.54
CA GLY A 274 -6.57 3.54 -28.88
C GLY A 274 -7.72 4.55 -28.88
N ILE A 275 -7.76 5.46 -27.89
CA ILE A 275 -8.82 6.46 -27.73
C ILE A 275 -8.46 7.70 -28.54
N SER A 276 -9.28 8.04 -29.53
CA SER A 276 -9.15 9.29 -30.29
C SER A 276 -9.61 10.51 -29.47
N HIS A 277 -8.95 11.65 -29.69
CA HIS A 277 -9.33 12.95 -29.14
C HIS A 277 -10.49 13.59 -29.93
#